data_AF-A0A0C3H6Z8-F1
#
_entry.id   AF-A0A0C3H6Z8-F1
#
_cell.length_a   1.000
_cell.length_b   1.000
_cell.length_c   1.000
_cell.angle_alpha   90.00
_cell.angle_beta   90.00
_cell.angle_gamma   90.00
#
_symmetry.space_group_name_H-M   'P 1'
#
loop_
_entity.id
_entity.type
_entity.pdbx_description
1 polymer ?
#
loop_
_entity_poly.entity_id
_entity_poly.type
_entity_poly.pdbx_seq_one_letter_code
_entity_poly.pdbx_strand_id
1 'polypeptide(L)'
;MKVIYKTVLPLAALVSLASGACISSGDQNTINSALSAGNAGAIVQLCANAVIQVSGQITFTAENQEISTQGYPTGSSRATIQIAPGNSASTIIGGGSFSGIRIQNIQIDGNRPNAGLQQGGGANIEIGGGATGQVVSHVASRNPRGWSCLHIIGSGNTASPCANATIINNDIGPCGQSGTDANGNGLWADGISLDCTNSLVQGNTITGSTDGGVVIFGSPGSTVTGNTITSSAEYLGFGAINMVDGEYDGSYAGVSVTNNKIVGQKMFNLGIGIGANVWSFNDPYPLKGPVTIAGNTISGSVSFPIAINGWANGITVTGNTVSGVTSPKSSFADASHCSAAIQTLFNEDASLIYYPAGVTGAQNLQSGFVAASANVTNFLCSSTPLPNSISFNKNALDVVSDSGPFADLHGVIMQYQGDNNVVVLDTTNPNGETPVWASGHTVSGGCGSPSLCDMVFQGDGNLVTYYNGAPQWSTGTAGVGNTMKCLNTAPWIQILDASGNVVWDTTKST
;
A
#
# COMPACT_ATOMS: atom_id res chain seq x y z
N MET A 1 -66.35 -55.41 -3.11
CA MET A 1 -66.23 -54.09 -2.48
C MET A 1 -64.83 -53.55 -2.77
N LYS A 2 -64.71 -52.54 -3.63
CA LYS A 2 -63.45 -51.85 -3.95
C LYS A 2 -63.32 -50.65 -3.02
N VAL A 3 -62.30 -50.63 -2.17
CA VAL A 3 -61.96 -49.47 -1.33
C VAL A 3 -61.00 -48.59 -2.13
N ILE A 4 -61.45 -47.37 -2.42
CA ILE A 4 -60.67 -46.32 -3.10
C ILE A 4 -59.97 -45.52 -2.00
N TYR A 5 -58.63 -45.58 -1.94
CA TYR A 5 -57.85 -44.64 -1.14
C TYR A 5 -57.68 -43.34 -1.95
N LYS A 6 -58.32 -42.26 -1.49
CA LYS A 6 -58.07 -40.90 -1.96
C LYS A 6 -56.77 -40.39 -1.32
N THR A 7 -55.70 -40.35 -2.09
CA THR A 7 -54.48 -39.62 -1.74
C THR A 7 -54.78 -38.13 -1.86
N VAL A 8 -54.85 -37.41 -0.75
CA VAL A 8 -54.93 -35.94 -0.73
C VAL A 8 -53.49 -35.43 -0.75
N LEU A 9 -53.03 -34.92 -1.89
CA LEU A 9 -51.80 -34.12 -1.95
C LEU A 9 -52.06 -32.79 -1.22
N PRO A 10 -51.19 -32.35 -0.30
CA PRO A 10 -51.25 -30.99 0.19
C PRO A 10 -50.76 -30.08 -0.94
N LEU A 11 -51.62 -29.17 -1.39
CA LEU A 11 -51.28 -28.07 -2.27
C LEU A 11 -50.30 -27.17 -1.49
N ALA A 12 -49.00 -27.32 -1.74
CA ALA A 12 -48.01 -26.37 -1.26
C ALA A 12 -48.34 -25.02 -1.89
N ALA A 13 -48.81 -24.07 -1.08
CA ALA A 13 -48.93 -22.70 -1.48
C ALA A 13 -47.52 -22.19 -1.80
N LEU A 14 -47.20 -22.12 -3.10
CA LEU A 14 -46.11 -21.29 -3.59
C LEU A 14 -46.48 -19.86 -3.21
N VAL A 15 -45.96 -19.40 -2.06
CA VAL A 15 -45.93 -17.99 -1.73
C VAL A 15 -45.05 -17.36 -2.79
N SER A 16 -45.67 -16.73 -3.79
CA SER A 16 -44.96 -15.82 -4.67
C SER A 16 -44.48 -14.67 -3.79
N LEU A 17 -43.23 -14.74 -3.33
CA LEU A 17 -42.53 -13.55 -2.86
C LEU A 17 -42.57 -12.58 -4.03
N ALA A 18 -43.38 -11.53 -3.92
CA ALA A 18 -43.27 -10.40 -4.81
C ALA A 18 -41.85 -9.89 -4.67
N SER A 19 -40.98 -10.25 -5.62
CA SER A 19 -39.66 -9.63 -5.75
C SER A 19 -39.93 -8.14 -5.84
N GLY A 20 -39.55 -7.39 -4.80
CA GLY A 20 -39.53 -5.94 -4.90
C GLY A 20 -38.79 -5.55 -6.18
N ALA A 21 -39.29 -4.55 -6.88
CA ALA A 21 -38.56 -3.99 -8.00
C ALA A 21 -37.18 -3.55 -7.50
N CYS A 22 -36.12 -3.83 -8.26
CA CYS A 22 -34.79 -3.39 -7.92
C CYS A 22 -34.73 -1.86 -7.83
N ILE A 23 -33.79 -1.32 -7.04
CA ILE A 23 -33.56 0.11 -6.90
C ILE A 23 -32.76 0.59 -8.12
N SER A 24 -33.37 1.41 -8.97
CA SER A 24 -32.73 1.98 -10.17
C SER A 24 -32.14 3.38 -9.96
N SER A 25 -32.58 4.08 -8.92
CA SER A 25 -32.24 5.48 -8.64
C SER A 25 -32.44 5.80 -7.17
N GLY A 26 -31.81 6.87 -6.69
CA GLY A 26 -31.86 7.32 -5.31
C GLY A 26 -30.46 7.59 -4.79
N ASP A 27 -30.30 7.43 -3.49
CA ASP A 27 -29.08 7.67 -2.72
C ASP A 27 -28.93 6.64 -1.60
N GLN A 28 -27.99 6.87 -0.67
CA GLN A 28 -27.83 6.01 0.51
C GLN A 28 -29.09 5.90 1.38
N ASN A 29 -29.90 6.96 1.48
CA ASN A 29 -31.12 6.97 2.30
C ASN A 29 -32.17 6.02 1.73
N THR A 30 -32.23 5.93 0.39
CA THR A 30 -33.12 5.00 -0.31
C THR A 30 -32.77 3.55 0.04
N ILE A 31 -31.48 3.20 0.01
CA ILE A 31 -31.00 1.85 0.35
C ILE A 31 -31.16 1.58 1.86
N ASN A 32 -30.79 2.53 2.72
CA ASN A 32 -30.93 2.41 4.18
C ASN A 32 -32.40 2.22 4.61
N SER A 33 -33.33 2.90 3.94
CA SER A 33 -34.77 2.73 4.19
C SER A 33 -35.25 1.34 3.81
N ALA A 34 -34.75 0.79 2.69
CA ALA A 34 -35.08 -0.57 2.25
C ALA A 34 -34.53 -1.63 3.22
N LEU A 35 -33.28 -1.48 3.68
CA LEU A 35 -32.68 -2.36 4.70
C LEU A 35 -33.48 -2.30 6.01
N SER A 36 -33.75 -1.11 6.51
CA SER A 36 -34.51 -0.91 7.76
C SER A 36 -35.92 -1.50 7.69
N ALA A 37 -36.62 -1.32 6.57
CA ALA A 37 -37.97 -1.86 6.39
C ALA A 37 -37.97 -3.40 6.24
N GLY A 38 -36.92 -3.96 5.64
CA GLY A 38 -36.82 -5.39 5.39
C GLY A 38 -36.42 -6.24 6.59
N ASN A 39 -35.86 -5.64 7.66
CA ASN A 39 -35.35 -6.33 8.86
C ASN A 39 -34.30 -7.42 8.55
N ALA A 40 -34.15 -8.39 9.46
CA ALA A 40 -33.20 -9.49 9.32
C ALA A 40 -33.50 -10.33 8.06
N GLY A 41 -32.46 -10.65 7.29
CA GLY A 41 -32.59 -11.42 6.05
C GLY A 41 -33.10 -10.62 4.84
N ALA A 42 -33.27 -9.30 4.95
CA ALA A 42 -33.67 -8.47 3.83
C ALA A 42 -32.67 -8.56 2.67
N ILE A 43 -33.17 -8.71 1.45
CA ILE A 43 -32.36 -8.64 0.22
C ILE A 43 -32.73 -7.34 -0.50
N VAL A 44 -31.81 -6.40 -0.52
CA VAL A 44 -31.96 -5.11 -1.21
C VAL A 44 -31.19 -5.17 -2.52
N GLN A 45 -31.94 -5.31 -3.62
CA GLN A 45 -31.36 -5.41 -4.96
C GLN A 45 -31.35 -4.08 -5.69
N LEU A 46 -30.21 -3.74 -6.29
CA LEU A 46 -30.03 -2.63 -7.23
C LEU A 46 -30.24 -3.11 -8.66
N CYS A 47 -30.76 -2.26 -9.54
CA CYS A 47 -30.96 -2.65 -10.94
C CYS A 47 -29.62 -2.74 -11.68
N ALA A 48 -29.51 -3.69 -12.62
CA ALA A 48 -28.33 -3.80 -13.47
C ALA A 48 -28.03 -2.48 -14.20
N ASN A 49 -26.76 -2.10 -14.26
CA ASN A 49 -26.26 -0.82 -14.79
C ASN A 49 -26.75 0.45 -14.07
N ALA A 50 -27.48 0.34 -12.95
CA ALA A 50 -27.82 1.52 -12.15
C ALA A 50 -26.55 2.17 -11.60
N VAL A 51 -26.53 3.51 -11.57
CA VAL A 51 -25.50 4.29 -10.89
C VAL A 51 -26.17 5.07 -9.78
N ILE A 52 -25.89 4.70 -8.53
CA ILE A 52 -26.42 5.34 -7.33
C ILE A 52 -25.34 6.23 -6.75
N GLN A 53 -25.55 7.54 -6.79
CA GLN A 53 -24.65 8.51 -6.18
C GLN A 53 -24.96 8.62 -4.69
N VAL A 54 -23.92 8.58 -3.85
CA VAL A 54 -24.03 8.69 -2.40
C VAL A 54 -23.19 9.83 -1.87
N SER A 55 -23.67 10.46 -0.80
CA SER A 55 -22.92 11.47 -0.02
C SER A 55 -22.80 11.10 1.45
N GLY A 56 -23.18 9.86 1.79
CA GLY A 56 -23.12 9.28 3.11
C GLY A 56 -23.07 7.75 3.05
N GLN A 57 -23.02 7.12 4.22
CA GLN A 57 -22.84 5.68 4.36
C GLN A 57 -24.16 4.91 4.18
N ILE A 58 -24.07 3.73 3.56
CA ILE A 58 -25.08 2.68 3.59
C ILE A 58 -24.75 1.75 4.76
N THR A 59 -25.70 1.54 5.67
CA THR A 59 -25.46 0.80 6.92
C THR A 59 -26.42 -0.38 7.02
N PHE A 60 -25.88 -1.58 7.21
CA PHE A 60 -26.69 -2.75 7.58
C PHE A 60 -27.38 -2.51 8.93
N THR A 61 -28.62 -2.97 9.07
CA THR A 61 -29.46 -2.73 10.25
C THR A 61 -29.89 -4.01 10.97
N ALA A 62 -29.64 -5.17 10.36
CA ALA A 62 -29.98 -6.45 10.95
C ALA A 62 -29.13 -7.59 10.37
N GLU A 63 -29.15 -8.72 11.09
CA GLU A 63 -28.54 -9.99 10.71
C GLU A 63 -28.97 -10.48 9.32
N ASN A 64 -28.06 -11.15 8.61
CA ASN A 64 -28.32 -11.84 7.34
C ASN A 64 -28.81 -10.97 6.17
N GLN A 65 -28.74 -9.65 6.28
CA GLN A 65 -29.12 -8.74 5.21
C GLN A 65 -28.16 -8.81 4.02
N GLU A 66 -28.67 -8.47 2.83
CA GLU A 66 -27.91 -8.46 1.60
C GLU A 66 -28.12 -7.16 0.81
N ILE A 67 -27.02 -6.66 0.25
CA ILE A 67 -27.03 -5.68 -0.84
C ILE A 67 -26.44 -6.36 -2.07
N SER A 68 -27.20 -6.40 -3.17
CA SER A 68 -26.75 -7.01 -4.42
C SER A 68 -27.29 -6.34 -5.67
N THR A 69 -26.76 -6.69 -6.85
CA THR A 69 -27.42 -6.34 -8.12
C THR A 69 -28.42 -7.44 -8.48
N GLN A 70 -29.60 -7.04 -8.94
CA GLN A 70 -30.61 -7.96 -9.44
C GLN A 70 -30.04 -8.86 -10.54
N GLY A 71 -30.24 -10.18 -10.39
CA GLY A 71 -29.73 -11.18 -11.33
C GLY A 71 -28.25 -11.55 -11.14
N TYR A 72 -27.57 -10.98 -10.13
CA TYR A 72 -26.19 -11.32 -9.74
C TYR A 72 -25.18 -11.34 -10.92
N PRO A 73 -25.11 -10.29 -11.75
CA PRO A 73 -24.09 -10.21 -12.79
C PRO A 73 -22.68 -10.17 -12.19
N THR A 74 -21.71 -10.77 -12.86
CA THR A 74 -20.28 -10.75 -12.47
C THR A 74 -19.45 -9.76 -13.29
N GLY A 75 -19.99 -9.29 -14.42
CA GLY A 75 -19.32 -8.35 -15.33
C GLY A 75 -19.59 -6.88 -15.02
N SER A 76 -19.49 -6.03 -16.05
CA SER A 76 -19.68 -4.58 -15.94
C SER A 76 -21.15 -4.14 -15.73
N SER A 77 -22.11 -5.06 -15.89
CA SER A 77 -23.54 -4.77 -15.68
C SER A 77 -23.97 -4.74 -14.20
N ARG A 78 -23.05 -5.02 -13.28
CA ARG A 78 -23.23 -4.78 -11.84
C ARG A 78 -23.63 -3.31 -11.61
N ALA A 79 -24.60 -3.08 -10.72
CA ALA A 79 -24.93 -1.73 -10.28
C ALA A 79 -23.70 -1.07 -9.62
N THR A 80 -23.53 0.23 -9.81
CA THR A 80 -22.45 1.02 -9.22
C THR A 80 -22.99 1.93 -8.13
N ILE A 81 -22.37 1.90 -6.95
CA ILE A 81 -22.55 2.87 -5.89
C ILE A 81 -21.28 3.74 -5.86
N GLN A 82 -21.44 5.04 -6.08
CA GLN A 82 -20.31 5.97 -6.24
C GLN A 82 -20.46 7.17 -5.30
N ILE A 83 -19.36 7.61 -4.69
CA ILE A 83 -19.35 8.86 -3.91
C ILE A 83 -19.47 10.07 -4.84
N ALA A 84 -20.43 10.94 -4.55
CA ALA A 84 -20.55 12.24 -5.21
C ALA A 84 -19.40 13.17 -4.75
N PRO A 85 -18.89 14.08 -5.60
CA PRO A 85 -17.92 15.10 -5.17
C PRO A 85 -18.52 16.09 -4.15
N GLY A 86 -17.65 16.80 -3.42
CA GLY A 86 -18.05 17.92 -2.56
C GLY A 86 -18.63 17.55 -1.19
N ASN A 87 -18.37 16.33 -0.69
CA ASN A 87 -18.72 15.90 0.67
C ASN A 87 -17.54 15.18 1.35
N SER A 88 -17.72 14.79 2.62
CA SER A 88 -16.71 14.11 3.44
C SER A 88 -16.88 12.58 3.54
N ALA A 89 -17.83 11.97 2.82
CA ALA A 89 -18.02 10.53 2.86
C ALA A 89 -16.80 9.80 2.31
N SER A 90 -16.37 8.72 2.96
CA SER A 90 -15.24 7.88 2.53
C SER A 90 -15.66 6.41 2.51
N THR A 91 -16.30 5.94 3.59
CA THR A 91 -16.93 4.63 3.66
C THR A 91 -18.29 4.64 2.97
N ILE A 92 -18.47 3.80 1.95
CA ILE A 92 -19.72 3.66 1.18
C ILE A 92 -20.64 2.65 1.85
N ILE A 93 -20.14 1.46 2.16
CA ILE A 93 -20.89 0.44 2.89
C ILE A 93 -20.20 0.19 4.23
N GLY A 94 -20.96 0.34 5.30
CA GLY A 94 -20.54 -0.05 6.64
C GLY A 94 -21.63 -0.77 7.41
N GLY A 95 -21.36 -1.01 8.69
CA GLY A 95 -22.25 -1.76 9.56
C GLY A 95 -21.58 -3.04 10.03
N GLY A 96 -20.63 -2.89 10.95
CA GLY A 96 -20.06 -4.00 11.71
C GLY A 96 -21.03 -4.55 12.75
N SER A 97 -20.73 -5.72 13.28
CA SER A 97 -21.47 -6.41 14.36
C SER A 97 -22.82 -7.04 13.97
N PHE A 98 -23.14 -7.14 12.67
CA PHE A 98 -24.20 -8.02 12.18
C PHE A 98 -23.61 -9.25 11.50
N SER A 99 -24.03 -10.43 11.91
CA SER A 99 -23.61 -11.70 11.31
C SER A 99 -24.36 -11.99 10.01
N GLY A 100 -23.73 -12.78 9.15
CA GLY A 100 -24.35 -13.27 7.91
C GLY A 100 -24.67 -12.22 6.85
N ILE A 101 -24.27 -10.95 7.03
CA ILE A 101 -24.49 -9.91 6.02
C ILE A 101 -23.73 -10.23 4.72
N ARG A 102 -24.31 -9.85 3.59
CA ARG A 102 -23.76 -10.16 2.26
C ARG A 102 -23.69 -8.92 1.38
N ILE A 103 -22.52 -8.68 0.80
CA ILE A 103 -22.29 -7.67 -0.23
C ILE A 103 -21.91 -8.44 -1.50
N GLN A 104 -22.80 -8.45 -2.50
CA GLN A 104 -22.63 -9.35 -3.64
C GLN A 104 -22.85 -8.65 -4.98
N ASN A 105 -22.02 -8.94 -5.98
CA ASN A 105 -22.31 -8.59 -7.37
C ASN A 105 -22.62 -7.10 -7.58
N ILE A 106 -21.90 -6.19 -6.92
CA ILE A 106 -22.02 -4.73 -7.07
C ILE A 106 -20.67 -4.11 -7.34
N GLN A 107 -20.65 -2.85 -7.79
CA GLN A 107 -19.45 -2.04 -7.92
C GLN A 107 -19.50 -0.90 -6.89
N ILE A 108 -18.39 -0.69 -6.21
CA ILE A 108 -18.18 0.34 -5.20
C ILE A 108 -17.05 1.25 -5.67
N ASP A 109 -17.33 2.53 -5.82
CA ASP A 109 -16.39 3.50 -6.37
C ASP A 109 -16.29 4.71 -5.44
N GLY A 110 -15.17 4.82 -4.73
CA GLY A 110 -14.92 5.95 -3.84
C GLY A 110 -14.73 7.27 -4.59
N ASN A 111 -14.56 7.23 -5.92
CA ASN A 111 -14.44 8.38 -6.78
C ASN A 111 -13.27 9.32 -6.41
N ARG A 112 -12.19 8.81 -5.79
CA ARG A 112 -11.01 9.60 -5.39
C ARG A 112 -10.51 10.56 -6.49
N PRO A 113 -10.42 10.20 -7.79
CA PRO A 113 -9.97 11.14 -8.83
C PRO A 113 -10.79 12.44 -8.93
N ASN A 114 -12.08 12.41 -8.60
CA ASN A 114 -12.96 13.58 -8.70
C ASN A 114 -13.40 14.13 -7.32
N ALA A 115 -13.45 13.28 -6.30
CA ALA A 115 -13.86 13.63 -4.94
C ALA A 115 -12.68 13.90 -3.99
N GLY A 116 -11.45 13.62 -4.43
CA GLY A 116 -10.22 13.80 -3.66
C GLY A 116 -10.03 12.77 -2.54
N LEU A 117 -8.83 12.78 -1.95
CA LEU A 117 -8.54 12.06 -0.71
C LEU A 117 -9.40 12.61 0.43
N GLN A 118 -9.92 11.73 1.28
CA GLN A 118 -10.50 12.10 2.57
C GLN A 118 -9.51 11.70 3.66
N GLN A 119 -8.73 12.67 4.16
CA GLN A 119 -7.76 12.41 5.22
C GLN A 119 -8.48 11.84 6.46
N GLY A 120 -7.96 10.73 6.99
CA GLY A 120 -8.59 9.99 8.09
C GLY A 120 -9.91 9.29 7.72
N GLY A 121 -10.25 9.20 6.43
CA GLY A 121 -11.41 8.46 5.95
C GLY A 121 -11.21 6.95 5.99
N GLY A 122 -12.31 6.20 6.10
CA GLY A 122 -12.29 4.74 6.17
C GLY A 122 -12.17 4.05 4.81
N ALA A 123 -12.26 2.72 4.82
CA ALA A 123 -12.29 1.92 3.59
C ALA A 123 -13.60 2.11 2.81
N ASN A 124 -13.60 1.84 1.50
CA ASN A 124 -14.84 1.85 0.69
C ASN A 124 -15.93 0.94 1.28
N ILE A 125 -15.52 -0.25 1.72
CA ILE A 125 -16.34 -1.22 2.42
C ILE A 125 -15.66 -1.48 3.75
N GLU A 126 -16.36 -1.24 4.86
CA GLU A 126 -15.85 -1.44 6.21
C GLU A 126 -16.88 -2.20 7.05
N ILE A 127 -16.72 -3.52 7.09
CA ILE A 127 -17.60 -4.45 7.81
C ILE A 127 -16.75 -5.31 8.75
N GLY A 128 -17.34 -6.25 9.48
CA GLY A 128 -16.66 -7.08 10.48
C GLY A 128 -17.23 -6.79 11.86
N GLY A 129 -16.38 -6.47 12.82
CA GLY A 129 -16.77 -6.20 14.20
C GLY A 129 -17.05 -7.48 14.98
N GLY A 130 -17.80 -7.40 16.09
CA GLY A 130 -18.19 -8.57 16.89
C GLY A 130 -19.24 -9.45 16.21
N ALA A 131 -18.99 -9.90 14.99
CA ALA A 131 -19.92 -10.65 14.14
C ALA A 131 -19.24 -11.82 13.44
N THR A 132 -20.05 -12.69 12.83
CA THR A 132 -19.55 -13.85 12.10
C THR A 132 -20.21 -14.09 10.75
N GLY A 133 -19.53 -14.76 9.83
CA GLY A 133 -20.16 -15.28 8.61
C GLY A 133 -20.49 -14.21 7.56
N GLN A 134 -19.83 -13.06 7.59
CA GLN A 134 -20.04 -11.99 6.62
C GLN A 134 -19.42 -12.35 5.26
N VAL A 135 -20.07 -11.97 4.17
CA VAL A 135 -19.67 -12.35 2.81
C VAL A 135 -19.50 -11.12 1.92
N VAL A 136 -18.36 -11.05 1.23
CA VAL A 136 -18.11 -10.12 0.14
C VAL A 136 -17.72 -10.93 -1.09
N SER A 137 -18.59 -10.98 -2.10
CA SER A 137 -18.36 -11.83 -3.27
C SER A 137 -18.75 -11.20 -4.60
N HIS A 138 -17.91 -11.38 -5.62
CA HIS A 138 -18.14 -10.81 -6.96
C HIS A 138 -18.34 -9.28 -6.95
N VAL A 139 -17.74 -8.59 -5.97
CA VAL A 139 -17.77 -7.14 -5.83
C VAL A 139 -16.59 -6.53 -6.57
N ALA A 140 -16.80 -5.41 -7.26
CA ALA A 140 -15.72 -4.55 -7.70
C ALA A 140 -15.58 -3.38 -6.72
N SER A 141 -14.41 -3.15 -6.11
CA SER A 141 -14.17 -1.99 -5.24
C SER A 141 -12.94 -1.22 -5.69
N ARG A 142 -13.06 0.09 -5.92
CA ARG A 142 -11.99 0.93 -6.48
C ARG A 142 -12.03 2.37 -6.00
N ASN A 143 -10.94 3.09 -6.22
CA ASN A 143 -10.77 4.51 -5.97
C ASN A 143 -11.22 4.98 -4.56
N PRO A 144 -10.90 4.24 -3.48
CA PRO A 144 -11.33 4.59 -2.13
C PRO A 144 -10.84 5.98 -1.77
N ARG A 145 -11.62 6.78 -1.04
CA ARG A 145 -11.14 8.10 -0.58
C ARG A 145 -10.24 8.00 0.66
N GLY A 146 -10.38 6.92 1.42
CA GLY A 146 -9.53 6.58 2.56
C GLY A 146 -8.51 5.50 2.21
N TRP A 147 -8.09 4.73 3.21
CA TRP A 147 -6.89 3.90 3.17
C TRP A 147 -7.06 2.47 2.64
N SER A 148 -8.27 2.02 2.27
CA SER A 148 -8.48 0.65 1.75
C SER A 148 -9.70 0.54 0.83
N CYS A 149 -9.63 -0.37 -0.14
CA CYS A 149 -10.80 -0.74 -0.95
C CYS A 149 -11.78 -1.66 -0.18
N LEU A 150 -11.30 -2.47 0.75
CA LEU A 150 -12.12 -3.40 1.53
C LEU A 150 -11.41 -3.71 2.85
N HIS A 151 -12.07 -3.42 3.96
CA HIS A 151 -11.60 -3.78 5.29
C HIS A 151 -12.65 -4.62 6.00
N ILE A 152 -12.26 -5.83 6.42
CA ILE A 152 -13.02 -6.59 7.40
C ILE A 152 -12.37 -6.36 8.77
N ILE A 153 -12.91 -5.38 9.51
CA ILE A 153 -12.41 -4.93 10.82
C ILE A 153 -12.60 -6.02 11.88
N GLY A 154 -11.68 -6.08 12.83
CA GLY A 154 -11.85 -6.88 14.03
C GLY A 154 -12.90 -6.29 14.96
N SER A 155 -13.12 -6.98 16.06
CA SER A 155 -14.04 -6.50 17.11
C SER A 155 -13.35 -5.62 18.15
N GLY A 156 -12.01 -5.55 18.15
CA GLY A 156 -11.23 -5.00 19.26
C GLY A 156 -11.38 -5.77 20.58
N ASN A 157 -12.04 -6.93 20.55
CA ASN A 157 -12.34 -7.74 21.73
C ASN A 157 -12.09 -9.22 21.44
N THR A 158 -10.99 -9.75 21.98
CA THR A 158 -10.58 -11.14 21.80
C THR A 158 -11.58 -12.16 22.38
N ALA A 159 -12.46 -11.77 23.30
CA ALA A 159 -13.52 -12.63 23.83
C ALA A 159 -14.75 -12.73 22.89
N SER A 160 -14.89 -11.81 21.95
CA SER A 160 -15.94 -11.79 20.93
C SER A 160 -15.32 -11.38 19.59
N PRO A 161 -14.42 -12.21 19.04
CA PRO A 161 -13.67 -11.85 17.84
C PRO A 161 -14.60 -11.76 16.63
N CYS A 162 -14.19 -10.97 15.63
CA CYS A 162 -14.73 -11.16 14.30
C CYS A 162 -14.29 -12.53 13.76
N ALA A 163 -15.21 -13.29 13.12
CA ALA A 163 -14.89 -14.64 12.66
C ALA A 163 -15.61 -15.08 11.38
N ASN A 164 -15.02 -16.00 10.63
CA ASN A 164 -15.64 -16.68 9.49
C ASN A 164 -16.10 -15.74 8.37
N ALA A 165 -15.36 -14.65 8.10
CA ALA A 165 -15.63 -13.82 6.93
C ALA A 165 -15.23 -14.55 5.64
N THR A 166 -15.95 -14.31 4.55
CA THR A 166 -15.69 -14.90 3.22
C THR A 166 -15.56 -13.79 2.18
N ILE A 167 -14.36 -13.60 1.65
CA ILE A 167 -14.01 -12.58 0.64
C ILE A 167 -13.56 -13.29 -0.63
N ILE A 168 -14.47 -13.48 -1.59
CA ILE A 168 -14.22 -14.34 -2.74
C ILE A 168 -14.56 -13.73 -4.11
N ASN A 169 -13.74 -14.02 -5.11
CA ASN A 169 -13.98 -13.66 -6.52
C ASN A 169 -14.25 -12.16 -6.73
N ASN A 170 -13.59 -11.29 -5.98
CA ASN A 170 -13.75 -9.84 -6.11
C ASN A 170 -12.72 -9.23 -7.08
N ASP A 171 -13.08 -8.10 -7.67
CA ASP A 171 -12.19 -7.25 -8.47
C ASP A 171 -11.81 -6.02 -7.63
N ILE A 172 -10.59 -5.98 -7.11
CA ILE A 172 -10.15 -4.94 -6.17
C ILE A 172 -9.13 -4.03 -6.84
N GLY A 173 -9.40 -2.74 -6.78
CA GLY A 173 -8.54 -1.66 -7.19
C GLY A 173 -8.85 -1.03 -8.55
N PRO A 174 -8.09 0.01 -8.95
CA PRO A 174 -6.95 0.59 -8.20
C PRO A 174 -7.39 1.23 -6.88
N CYS A 175 -6.54 1.16 -5.84
CA CYS A 175 -6.89 1.62 -4.49
C CYS A 175 -6.13 2.88 -4.09
N GLY A 176 -4.82 2.93 -4.34
CA GLY A 176 -3.95 4.00 -3.84
C GLY A 176 -3.07 4.63 -4.90
N GLN A 177 -2.30 5.62 -4.50
CA GLN A 177 -1.25 6.26 -5.29
C GLN A 177 0.05 6.27 -4.47
N SER A 178 1.21 6.36 -5.12
CA SER A 178 2.48 6.55 -4.42
C SER A 178 2.67 8.03 -4.07
N GLY A 179 3.36 8.28 -2.94
CA GLY A 179 3.74 9.62 -2.53
C GLY A 179 2.67 10.33 -1.69
N THR A 180 2.78 11.64 -1.62
CA THR A 180 1.95 12.50 -0.76
C THR A 180 1.20 13.54 -1.58
N ASP A 181 0.08 14.03 -1.04
CA ASP A 181 -0.56 15.25 -1.56
C ASP A 181 0.25 16.52 -1.22
N ALA A 182 -0.25 17.67 -1.66
CA ALA A 182 0.37 18.97 -1.39
C ALA A 182 0.49 19.33 0.10
N ASN A 183 -0.26 18.65 0.98
CA ASN A 183 -0.21 18.85 2.43
C ASN A 183 0.69 17.79 3.12
N GLY A 184 1.35 16.92 2.36
CA GLY A 184 2.18 15.84 2.90
C GLY A 184 1.39 14.60 3.34
N ASN A 185 0.10 14.49 3.01
CA ASN A 185 -0.69 13.32 3.37
C ASN A 185 -0.36 12.15 2.46
N GLY A 186 -0.09 10.99 3.04
CA GLY A 186 0.11 9.75 2.29
C GLY A 186 -1.11 9.38 1.44
N LEU A 187 -0.85 8.97 0.19
CA LEU A 187 -1.89 8.60 -0.77
C LEU A 187 -2.08 7.08 -0.90
N TRP A 188 -1.36 6.32 -0.07
CA TRP A 188 -1.35 4.86 -0.14
C TRP A 188 -2.70 4.28 0.29
N ALA A 189 -3.02 3.12 -0.28
CA ALA A 189 -4.18 2.36 0.15
C ALA A 189 -4.03 0.87 -0.13
N ASP A 190 -4.64 0.10 0.76
CA ASP A 190 -4.77 -1.34 0.68
C ASP A 190 -5.81 -1.78 -0.37
N GLY A 191 -5.62 -2.99 -0.88
CA GLY A 191 -6.66 -3.74 -1.57
C GLY A 191 -7.65 -4.33 -0.58
N ILE A 192 -7.22 -5.36 0.15
CA ILE A 192 -8.01 -6.08 1.14
C ILE A 192 -7.28 -6.07 2.48
N SER A 193 -7.95 -5.62 3.53
CA SER A 193 -7.46 -5.62 4.90
C SER A 193 -8.31 -6.61 5.70
N LEU A 194 -7.68 -7.62 6.31
CA LEU A 194 -8.35 -8.69 7.05
C LEU A 194 -7.85 -8.73 8.49
N ASP A 195 -8.77 -8.56 9.43
CA ASP A 195 -8.53 -8.75 10.86
C ASP A 195 -9.25 -10.03 11.35
N CYS A 196 -10.45 -10.32 10.85
CA CYS A 196 -11.28 -11.45 11.29
C CYS A 196 -10.60 -12.82 11.24
N THR A 197 -10.81 -13.59 12.31
CA THR A 197 -10.32 -14.96 12.47
C THR A 197 -11.07 -15.97 11.58
N ASN A 198 -10.49 -17.14 11.34
CA ASN A 198 -11.11 -18.28 10.65
C ASN A 198 -11.77 -17.89 9.30
N SER A 199 -11.20 -16.92 8.61
CA SER A 199 -11.78 -16.29 7.43
C SER A 199 -11.12 -16.77 6.14
N LEU A 200 -11.79 -16.56 5.01
CA LEU A 200 -11.33 -16.99 3.69
C LEU A 200 -11.21 -15.79 2.75
N VAL A 201 -10.01 -15.58 2.19
CA VAL A 201 -9.75 -14.62 1.10
C VAL A 201 -9.31 -15.43 -0.12
N GLN A 202 -10.20 -15.61 -1.09
CA GLN A 202 -9.93 -16.52 -2.21
C GLN A 202 -10.37 -16.02 -3.59
N GLY A 203 -9.53 -16.27 -4.60
CA GLY A 203 -9.91 -16.05 -6.00
C GLY A 203 -10.11 -14.58 -6.37
N ASN A 204 -9.62 -13.65 -5.55
CA ASN A 204 -9.73 -12.22 -5.82
C ASN A 204 -8.67 -11.79 -6.84
N THR A 205 -9.03 -10.85 -7.70
CA THR A 205 -8.08 -10.13 -8.57
C THR A 205 -7.85 -8.75 -7.98
N ILE A 206 -6.62 -8.48 -7.54
CA ILE A 206 -6.24 -7.26 -6.86
C ILE A 206 -5.19 -6.54 -7.73
N THR A 207 -5.50 -5.32 -8.13
CA THR A 207 -4.63 -4.53 -9.02
C THR A 207 -4.44 -3.12 -8.49
N GLY A 208 -3.20 -2.65 -8.45
CA GLY A 208 -2.92 -1.24 -8.12
C GLY A 208 -3.28 -0.83 -6.69
N SER A 209 -3.11 -1.72 -5.72
CA SER A 209 -2.87 -1.30 -4.34
C SER A 209 -1.46 -0.71 -4.24
N THR A 210 -1.29 0.29 -3.38
CA THR A 210 0.02 0.93 -3.18
C THR A 210 0.56 0.77 -1.76
N ASP A 211 -0.29 0.36 -0.82
CA ASP A 211 0.11 -0.08 0.51
C ASP A 211 0.26 -1.62 0.52
N GLY A 212 -0.77 -2.37 0.94
CA GLY A 212 -0.86 -3.82 0.79
C GLY A 212 -1.87 -4.29 -0.26
N GLY A 213 -1.54 -5.31 -1.05
CA GLY A 213 -2.55 -6.04 -1.84
C GLY A 213 -3.56 -6.76 -0.93
N VAL A 214 -3.03 -7.61 -0.05
CA VAL A 214 -3.76 -8.20 1.08
C VAL A 214 -2.95 -7.95 2.35
N VAL A 215 -3.54 -7.29 3.34
CA VAL A 215 -2.96 -7.09 4.68
C VAL A 215 -3.69 -7.96 5.68
N ILE A 216 -2.92 -8.74 6.44
CA ILE A 216 -3.44 -9.64 7.47
C ILE A 216 -3.05 -9.04 8.82
N PHE A 217 -4.03 -8.64 9.62
CA PHE A 217 -3.82 -8.06 10.96
C PHE A 217 -3.80 -9.16 12.01
N GLY A 218 -2.93 -10.17 11.85
CA GLY A 218 -2.87 -11.33 12.74
C GLY A 218 -4.23 -12.03 12.86
N SER A 219 -4.69 -12.73 11.82
CA SER A 219 -6.03 -13.32 11.76
C SER A 219 -6.04 -14.85 11.97
N PRO A 220 -5.93 -15.40 13.20
CA PRO A 220 -5.78 -16.83 13.45
C PRO A 220 -6.80 -17.69 12.70
N GLY A 221 -6.32 -18.79 12.12
CA GLY A 221 -7.12 -19.77 11.38
C GLY A 221 -7.55 -19.32 9.97
N SER A 222 -7.21 -18.10 9.54
CA SER A 222 -7.63 -17.58 8.24
C SER A 222 -6.79 -18.13 7.08
N THR A 223 -7.41 -18.27 5.90
CA THR A 223 -6.78 -18.74 4.67
C THR A 223 -6.85 -17.67 3.58
N VAL A 224 -5.70 -17.30 3.02
CA VAL A 224 -5.54 -16.41 1.88
C VAL A 224 -5.01 -17.25 0.71
N THR A 225 -5.87 -17.61 -0.25
CA THR A 225 -5.50 -18.57 -1.30
C THR A 225 -5.98 -18.26 -2.70
N GLY A 226 -5.18 -18.56 -3.71
CA GLY A 226 -5.62 -18.49 -5.11
C GLY A 226 -5.96 -17.08 -5.58
N ASN A 227 -5.44 -16.03 -4.92
CA ASN A 227 -5.62 -14.65 -5.35
C ASN A 227 -4.57 -14.28 -6.41
N THR A 228 -4.93 -13.36 -7.31
CA THR A 228 -3.98 -12.73 -8.24
C THR A 228 -3.77 -11.28 -7.83
N ILE A 229 -2.54 -10.92 -7.51
CA ILE A 229 -2.16 -9.60 -7.01
C ILE A 229 -1.13 -9.00 -7.97
N THR A 230 -1.48 -7.89 -8.61
CA THR A 230 -0.61 -7.20 -9.56
C THR A 230 -0.37 -5.77 -9.09
N SER A 231 0.88 -5.33 -9.03
CA SER A 231 1.16 -3.92 -8.69
C SER A 231 0.61 -2.99 -9.77
N SER A 232 0.46 -1.70 -9.43
CA SER A 232 0.03 -0.70 -10.41
C SER A 232 0.98 -0.66 -11.60
N ALA A 233 0.52 -0.17 -12.76
CA ALA A 233 1.38 0.19 -13.87
C ALA A 233 2.08 1.55 -13.64
N GLU A 234 1.51 2.38 -12.77
CA GLU A 234 1.91 3.79 -12.57
C GLU A 234 2.63 3.97 -11.23
N TYR A 235 2.12 3.32 -10.19
CA TYR A 235 2.54 3.53 -8.80
C TYR A 235 3.33 2.33 -8.26
N LEU A 236 4.31 2.63 -7.42
CA LEU A 236 5.00 1.64 -6.59
C LEU A 236 4.06 1.18 -5.47
N GLY A 237 4.03 -0.14 -5.23
CA GLY A 237 3.34 -0.73 -4.08
C GLY A 237 4.31 -1.26 -3.02
N PHE A 238 3.96 -1.13 -1.75
CA PHE A 238 4.79 -1.58 -0.65
C PHE A 238 4.83 -3.11 -0.53
N GLY A 239 3.67 -3.77 -0.53
CA GLY A 239 3.64 -5.23 -0.47
C GLY A 239 2.45 -5.86 -1.18
N ALA A 240 2.65 -7.03 -1.78
CA ALA A 240 1.53 -7.77 -2.36
C ALA A 240 0.71 -8.50 -1.26
N ILE A 241 1.38 -9.22 -0.36
CA ILE A 241 0.76 -9.81 0.85
C ILE A 241 1.59 -9.45 2.08
N ASN A 242 0.96 -8.82 3.06
CA ASN A 242 1.62 -8.34 4.27
C ASN A 242 1.12 -9.13 5.48
N MET A 243 2.08 -9.75 6.16
CA MET A 243 1.92 -10.45 7.44
C MET A 243 2.78 -9.74 8.49
N VAL A 244 2.59 -8.43 8.60
CA VAL A 244 3.47 -7.49 9.32
C VAL A 244 2.75 -6.75 10.44
N ASP A 245 1.42 -6.77 10.42
CA ASP A 245 0.55 -6.18 11.45
C ASP A 245 0.06 -7.24 12.42
N GLY A 246 -0.28 -6.86 13.65
CA GLY A 246 -0.66 -7.80 14.68
C GLY A 246 -1.86 -7.36 15.49
N GLU A 247 -2.95 -8.12 15.40
CA GLU A 247 -3.96 -8.20 16.44
C GLU A 247 -3.88 -9.56 17.17
N TYR A 248 -4.74 -9.77 18.16
CA TYR A 248 -4.84 -11.02 18.92
C TYR A 248 -3.48 -11.47 19.51
N ASP A 249 -2.77 -10.53 20.15
CA ASP A 249 -1.41 -10.72 20.70
C ASP A 249 -0.37 -11.12 19.62
N GLY A 250 -0.55 -10.62 18.39
CA GLY A 250 0.30 -10.88 17.25
C GLY A 250 0.18 -12.31 16.71
N SER A 251 -0.93 -13.00 16.99
CA SER A 251 -1.12 -14.40 16.63
C SER A 251 -1.50 -14.57 15.16
N TYR A 252 -0.80 -15.47 14.49
CA TYR A 252 -1.05 -15.98 13.15
C TYR A 252 -1.25 -17.49 13.16
N ALA A 253 -1.58 -18.05 14.34
CA ALA A 253 -1.76 -19.48 14.50
C ALA A 253 -2.80 -20.02 13.51
N GLY A 254 -2.39 -20.98 12.68
CA GLY A 254 -3.25 -21.60 11.68
C GLY A 254 -3.51 -20.74 10.43
N VAL A 255 -2.85 -19.58 10.30
CA VAL A 255 -2.93 -18.79 9.06
C VAL A 255 -2.25 -19.53 7.92
N SER A 256 -2.89 -19.52 6.75
CA SER A 256 -2.38 -20.15 5.53
C SER A 256 -2.41 -19.16 4.36
N VAL A 257 -1.24 -18.82 3.81
CA VAL A 257 -1.08 -17.98 2.61
C VAL A 257 -0.58 -18.86 1.48
N THR A 258 -1.49 -19.32 0.62
CA THR A 258 -1.16 -20.39 -0.34
C THR A 258 -1.62 -20.15 -1.76
N ASN A 259 -0.88 -20.65 -2.74
CA ASN A 259 -1.29 -20.66 -4.15
C ASN A 259 -1.68 -19.27 -4.72
N ASN A 260 -1.15 -18.18 -4.16
CA ASN A 260 -1.40 -16.84 -4.67
C ASN A 260 -0.40 -16.52 -5.79
N LYS A 261 -0.86 -15.76 -6.79
CA LYS A 261 -0.05 -15.26 -7.90
C LYS A 261 0.26 -13.79 -7.69
N ILE A 262 1.54 -13.45 -7.58
CA ILE A 262 2.03 -12.08 -7.41
C ILE A 262 2.81 -11.66 -8.66
N VAL A 263 2.47 -10.48 -9.19
CA VAL A 263 3.12 -9.90 -10.38
C VAL A 263 3.50 -8.45 -10.09
N GLY A 264 4.81 -8.16 -10.10
CA GLY A 264 5.29 -6.79 -10.10
C GLY A 264 5.21 -6.19 -11.50
N GLN A 265 4.17 -5.40 -11.80
CA GLN A 265 4.03 -4.71 -13.09
C GLN A 265 4.89 -3.44 -13.13
N LYS A 266 4.64 -2.47 -12.25
CA LYS A 266 5.58 -1.36 -12.00
C LYS A 266 6.63 -1.83 -11.01
N MET A 267 6.21 -2.02 -9.76
CA MET A 267 7.08 -2.44 -8.67
C MET A 267 6.25 -2.87 -7.45
N PHE A 268 6.69 -3.93 -6.77
CA PHE A 268 6.45 -4.12 -5.35
C PHE A 268 7.79 -4.07 -4.60
N ASN A 269 7.84 -3.44 -3.42
CA ASN A 269 9.00 -3.64 -2.54
C ASN A 269 9.03 -5.09 -2.05
N LEU A 270 7.89 -5.60 -1.60
CA LEU A 270 7.74 -6.96 -1.07
C LEU A 270 6.71 -7.77 -1.86
N GLY A 271 7.06 -9.02 -2.16
CA GLY A 271 6.05 -10.00 -2.57
C GLY A 271 5.23 -10.43 -1.35
N ILE A 272 5.88 -11.12 -0.41
CA ILE A 272 5.29 -11.53 0.87
C ILE A 272 6.21 -11.06 2.01
N GLY A 273 5.73 -10.10 2.82
CA GLY A 273 6.42 -9.65 4.03
C GLY A 273 5.94 -10.41 5.27
N ILE A 274 6.85 -10.96 6.07
CA ILE A 274 6.51 -11.82 7.22
C ILE A 274 7.22 -11.38 8.50
N GLY A 275 6.46 -10.90 9.47
CA GLY A 275 6.92 -10.55 10.81
C GLY A 275 7.04 -9.05 11.06
N ALA A 276 7.08 -8.69 12.35
CA ALA A 276 6.92 -7.32 12.84
C ALA A 276 8.01 -6.35 12.34
N ASN A 277 9.21 -6.87 12.07
CA ASN A 277 10.36 -6.06 11.69
C ASN A 277 10.53 -5.89 10.17
N VAL A 278 9.63 -6.47 9.37
CA VAL A 278 9.74 -6.35 7.91
C VAL A 278 9.35 -4.96 7.44
N TRP A 279 8.40 -4.29 8.11
CA TRP A 279 7.98 -2.91 7.84
C TRP A 279 8.39 -1.92 8.94
N SER A 280 8.74 -2.41 10.13
CA SER A 280 9.24 -1.59 11.24
C SER A 280 10.75 -1.62 11.35
N PHE A 281 11.34 -0.60 11.97
CA PHE A 281 12.77 -0.59 12.30
C PHE A 281 13.10 -1.34 13.59
N ASN A 282 12.14 -1.44 14.53
CA ASN A 282 12.39 -2.02 15.84
C ASN A 282 11.09 -2.31 16.60
N ASP A 283 10.26 -3.21 16.06
CA ASP A 283 9.07 -3.62 16.80
C ASP A 283 9.49 -4.42 18.05
N PRO A 284 9.06 -4.02 19.26
CA PRO A 284 9.42 -4.72 20.48
C PRO A 284 8.81 -6.13 20.58
N TYR A 285 7.77 -6.46 19.80
CA TYR A 285 7.05 -7.73 19.93
C TYR A 285 7.04 -8.51 18.60
N PRO A 286 7.53 -9.77 18.60
CA PRO A 286 7.45 -10.61 17.40
C PRO A 286 6.01 -11.06 17.14
N LEU A 287 5.65 -11.18 15.88
CA LEU A 287 4.44 -11.89 15.44
C LEU A 287 4.66 -13.40 15.58
N LYS A 288 3.58 -14.17 15.76
CA LYS A 288 3.67 -15.54 16.29
C LYS A 288 2.85 -16.52 15.48
N GLY A 289 3.47 -17.61 15.05
CA GLY A 289 2.79 -18.73 14.38
C GLY A 289 2.14 -19.74 15.32
N PRO A 290 1.89 -20.98 14.84
CA PRO A 290 2.37 -21.54 13.57
C PRO A 290 1.64 -21.01 12.33
N VAL A 291 2.39 -20.73 11.26
CA VAL A 291 1.86 -20.24 9.97
C VAL A 291 2.37 -21.09 8.80
N THR A 292 1.59 -21.18 7.72
CA THR A 292 2.01 -21.81 6.45
C THR A 292 1.97 -20.81 5.28
N ILE A 293 3.07 -20.67 4.56
CA ILE A 293 3.19 -19.90 3.32
C ILE A 293 3.67 -20.85 2.23
N ALA A 294 2.80 -21.26 1.31
CA ALA A 294 3.15 -22.33 0.38
C ALA A 294 2.53 -22.24 -1.02
N GLY A 295 3.28 -22.66 -2.03
CA GLY A 295 2.77 -22.75 -3.40
C GLY A 295 2.50 -21.39 -4.07
N ASN A 296 2.92 -20.27 -3.49
CA ASN A 296 2.74 -18.95 -4.10
C ASN A 296 3.72 -18.77 -5.27
N THR A 297 3.32 -18.05 -6.33
CA THR A 297 4.17 -17.75 -7.48
C THR A 297 4.44 -16.25 -7.57
N ILE A 298 5.70 -15.84 -7.68
CA ILE A 298 6.12 -14.43 -7.71
C ILE A 298 6.95 -14.18 -8.96
N SER A 299 6.63 -13.11 -9.69
CA SER A 299 7.27 -12.71 -10.96
C SER A 299 7.22 -11.19 -11.17
N GLY A 300 7.96 -10.69 -12.15
CA GLY A 300 8.04 -9.26 -12.50
C GLY A 300 8.94 -8.45 -11.57
N SER A 301 8.67 -7.15 -11.49
CA SER A 301 9.43 -6.19 -10.68
C SER A 301 9.06 -6.26 -9.20
N VAL A 302 9.71 -7.16 -8.46
CA VAL A 302 9.52 -7.34 -7.00
C VAL A 302 10.89 -7.34 -6.32
N SER A 303 11.22 -6.31 -5.51
CA SER A 303 12.56 -6.17 -4.91
C SER A 303 12.91 -7.32 -3.96
N PHE A 304 11.96 -7.67 -3.09
CA PHE A 304 12.13 -8.70 -2.08
C PHE A 304 10.94 -9.66 -2.13
N PRO A 305 11.01 -10.70 -2.99
CA PRO A 305 9.91 -11.66 -3.18
C PRO A 305 9.37 -12.24 -1.86
N ILE A 306 10.22 -12.73 -0.96
CA ILE A 306 9.81 -13.12 0.40
C ILE A 306 10.87 -12.67 1.40
N ALA A 307 10.47 -11.93 2.43
CA ALA A 307 11.35 -11.47 3.51
C ALA A 307 10.75 -11.79 4.89
N ILE A 308 11.60 -12.26 5.82
CA ILE A 308 11.18 -12.69 7.16
C ILE A 308 12.06 -12.05 8.25
N ASN A 309 11.44 -11.32 9.17
CA ASN A 309 12.07 -10.84 10.40
C ASN A 309 11.02 -10.49 11.49
N GLY A 310 11.30 -10.79 12.76
CA GLY A 310 10.40 -10.50 13.87
C GLY A 310 9.28 -11.53 14.00
N TRP A 311 9.65 -12.82 13.99
CA TRP A 311 8.71 -13.95 14.04
C TRP A 311 9.06 -14.97 15.14
N ALA A 312 8.03 -15.56 15.76
CA ALA A 312 8.17 -16.61 16.77
C ALA A 312 7.19 -17.76 16.57
N ASN A 313 7.40 -18.86 17.29
CA ASN A 313 6.41 -19.95 17.50
C ASN A 313 5.92 -20.69 16.25
N GLY A 314 6.79 -20.91 15.26
CA GLY A 314 6.51 -21.82 14.15
C GLY A 314 6.28 -21.12 12.82
N ILE A 315 7.04 -21.50 11.80
CA ILE A 315 6.86 -21.00 10.43
C ILE A 315 7.21 -22.08 9.41
N THR A 316 6.33 -22.27 8.43
CA THR A 316 6.59 -23.12 7.26
C THR A 316 6.48 -22.29 5.99
N VAL A 317 7.58 -22.15 5.25
CA VAL A 317 7.63 -21.47 3.95
C VAL A 317 8.15 -22.46 2.92
N THR A 318 7.26 -23.10 2.16
CA THR A 318 7.65 -24.20 1.26
C THR A 318 6.94 -24.18 -0.10
N GLY A 319 7.61 -24.65 -1.15
CA GLY A 319 7.00 -24.78 -2.48
C GLY A 319 6.62 -23.45 -3.15
N ASN A 320 7.08 -22.30 -2.64
CA ASN A 320 6.89 -21.01 -3.29
C ASN A 320 7.85 -20.90 -4.48
N THR A 321 7.37 -20.43 -5.61
CA THR A 321 8.13 -20.30 -6.84
C THR A 321 8.43 -18.83 -7.10
N VAL A 322 9.71 -18.46 -7.05
CA VAL A 322 10.18 -17.16 -7.50
C VAL A 322 10.83 -17.37 -8.87
N SER A 323 10.05 -17.21 -9.92
CA SER A 323 10.49 -17.43 -11.30
C SER A 323 10.01 -16.28 -12.18
N GLY A 324 10.93 -15.67 -12.94
CA GLY A 324 10.60 -14.52 -13.77
C GLY A 324 10.50 -13.21 -12.99
N VAL A 325 11.08 -13.12 -11.79
CA VAL A 325 11.40 -11.83 -11.17
C VAL A 325 12.51 -11.17 -11.99
N THR A 326 12.36 -9.88 -12.27
CA THR A 326 13.32 -9.09 -13.03
C THR A 326 14.69 -9.09 -12.32
N SER A 327 15.77 -9.37 -13.04
CA SER A 327 17.14 -9.41 -12.51
C SER A 327 18.13 -8.80 -13.51
N PRO A 328 19.14 -8.04 -13.05
CA PRO A 328 19.37 -7.68 -11.65
C PRO A 328 18.30 -6.73 -11.12
N LYS A 329 18.04 -6.73 -9.81
CA LYS A 329 17.02 -5.85 -9.20
C LYS A 329 17.29 -4.37 -9.46
N SER A 330 18.57 -4.01 -9.56
CA SER A 330 19.02 -2.66 -9.91
C SER A 330 18.53 -2.18 -11.29
N SER A 331 18.01 -3.07 -12.15
CA SER A 331 17.42 -2.66 -13.43
C SER A 331 16.03 -2.04 -13.29
N PHE A 332 15.33 -2.23 -12.17
CA PHE A 332 13.96 -1.75 -11.95
C PHE A 332 13.73 -1.11 -10.58
N ALA A 333 14.69 -1.20 -9.67
CA ALA A 333 14.61 -0.67 -8.32
C ALA A 333 15.94 -0.07 -7.87
N ASP A 334 15.89 0.75 -6.85
CA ASP A 334 17.05 1.29 -6.14
C ASP A 334 16.95 0.94 -4.65
N ALA A 335 18.09 0.68 -4.01
CA ALA A 335 18.19 0.35 -2.59
C ALA A 335 19.09 1.34 -1.83
N SER A 336 19.46 2.49 -2.43
CA SER A 336 20.31 3.52 -1.83
C SER A 336 19.80 3.99 -0.45
N HIS A 337 18.48 3.97 -0.24
CA HIS A 337 17.85 4.36 1.03
C HIS A 337 17.67 3.21 2.03
N CYS A 338 18.14 2.02 1.68
CA CYS A 338 18.06 0.84 2.54
C CYS A 338 19.24 0.74 3.50
N SER A 339 19.05 -0.01 4.58
CA SER A 339 20.16 -0.35 5.48
C SER A 339 21.22 -1.18 4.77
N ALA A 340 22.45 -1.10 5.28
CA ALA A 340 23.62 -1.93 4.96
C ALA A 340 23.31 -3.34 4.46
N ALA A 341 22.58 -4.05 5.31
CA ALA A 341 22.35 -5.46 5.20
C ALA A 341 21.32 -5.73 4.10
N ILE A 342 20.34 -4.84 3.94
CA ILE A 342 19.38 -4.91 2.84
C ILE A 342 20.06 -4.56 1.51
N GLN A 343 20.93 -3.56 1.46
CA GLN A 343 21.69 -3.23 0.24
C GLN A 343 22.54 -4.42 -0.23
N THR A 344 23.20 -5.12 0.70
CA THR A 344 23.97 -6.34 0.41
C THR A 344 23.08 -7.40 -0.25
N LEU A 345 21.95 -7.73 0.37
CA LEU A 345 20.99 -8.72 -0.15
C LEU A 345 20.34 -8.29 -1.48
N PHE A 346 20.12 -6.99 -1.66
CA PHE A 346 19.61 -6.43 -2.89
C PHE A 346 20.60 -6.64 -4.03
N ASN A 347 21.88 -6.30 -3.81
CA ASN A 347 22.97 -6.44 -4.78
C ASN A 347 23.32 -7.90 -5.10
N GLU A 348 23.04 -8.82 -4.18
CA GLU A 348 23.15 -10.27 -4.40
C GLU A 348 21.95 -10.88 -5.14
N ASP A 349 20.95 -10.06 -5.52
CA ASP A 349 19.69 -10.52 -6.12
C ASP A 349 18.93 -11.54 -5.25
N ALA A 350 19.16 -11.54 -3.92
CA ALA A 350 18.56 -12.49 -2.98
C ALA A 350 17.02 -12.40 -2.97
N SER A 351 16.34 -13.49 -3.31
CA SER A 351 14.88 -13.47 -3.48
C SER A 351 14.10 -13.92 -2.25
N LEU A 352 14.66 -14.90 -1.52
CA LEU A 352 14.09 -15.45 -0.30
C LEU A 352 15.05 -15.08 0.83
N ILE A 353 14.60 -14.23 1.75
CA ILE A 353 15.46 -13.61 2.77
C ILE A 353 14.89 -13.87 4.15
N TYR A 354 15.76 -14.20 5.10
CA TYR A 354 15.37 -14.22 6.52
C TYR A 354 16.52 -13.75 7.40
N TYR A 355 16.18 -13.14 8.53
CA TYR A 355 17.15 -12.84 9.58
C TYR A 355 17.13 -13.95 10.65
N PRO A 356 18.17 -14.80 10.78
CA PRO A 356 18.11 -15.98 11.65
C PRO A 356 17.80 -15.67 13.12
N ALA A 357 18.40 -14.61 13.68
CA ALA A 357 18.16 -14.24 15.07
C ALA A 357 16.77 -13.61 15.31
N GLY A 358 16.13 -13.11 14.25
CA GLY A 358 14.78 -12.55 14.28
C GLY A 358 13.66 -13.57 14.09
N VAL A 359 13.99 -14.86 13.87
CA VAL A 359 13.02 -15.93 13.70
C VAL A 359 13.29 -17.01 14.77
N THR A 360 12.33 -17.21 15.66
CA THR A 360 12.46 -18.14 16.80
C THR A 360 11.41 -19.25 16.78
N GLY A 361 11.72 -20.39 17.43
CA GLY A 361 10.88 -21.58 17.39
C GLY A 361 11.11 -22.46 16.16
N ALA A 362 10.16 -23.35 15.87
CA ALA A 362 10.28 -24.31 14.76
C ALA A 362 10.24 -23.60 13.39
N GLN A 363 11.14 -23.98 12.48
CA GLN A 363 11.22 -23.40 11.14
C GLN A 363 11.32 -24.51 10.10
N ASN A 364 10.55 -24.38 9.03
CA ASN A 364 10.66 -25.19 7.82
C ASN A 364 10.68 -24.26 6.60
N LEU A 365 11.88 -23.83 6.22
CA LEU A 365 12.10 -22.93 5.09
C LEU A 365 12.61 -23.75 3.89
N GLN A 366 12.04 -23.52 2.72
CA GLN A 366 12.51 -24.13 1.47
C GLN A 366 13.95 -23.72 1.13
N SER A 367 14.57 -24.48 0.22
CA SER A 367 15.85 -24.11 -0.37
C SER A 367 15.80 -22.74 -1.05
N GLY A 368 16.92 -22.02 -1.04
CA GLY A 368 17.09 -20.71 -1.68
C GLY A 368 16.94 -19.52 -0.73
N PHE A 369 16.53 -19.74 0.52
CA PHE A 369 16.62 -18.72 1.55
C PHE A 369 18.07 -18.32 1.82
N VAL A 370 18.33 -17.02 1.77
CA VAL A 370 19.59 -16.37 2.14
C VAL A 370 19.45 -15.86 3.57
N ALA A 371 20.35 -16.31 4.44
CA ALA A 371 20.44 -15.84 5.81
C ALA A 371 21.12 -14.46 5.84
N ALA A 372 20.39 -13.43 6.28
CA ALA A 372 20.96 -12.11 6.47
C ALA A 372 22.06 -12.14 7.55
N SER A 373 23.21 -11.53 7.25
CA SER A 373 24.38 -11.49 8.13
C SER A 373 24.25 -10.49 9.29
N ALA A 374 23.30 -9.57 9.18
CA ALA A 374 22.95 -8.58 10.19
C ALA A 374 21.43 -8.36 10.20
N ASN A 375 20.93 -7.62 11.20
CA ASN A 375 19.50 -7.34 11.33
C ASN A 375 19.00 -6.54 10.11
N VAL A 376 18.00 -7.09 9.41
CA VAL A 376 17.40 -6.49 8.21
C VAL A 376 15.96 -6.08 8.52
N THR A 377 15.74 -4.78 8.64
CA THR A 377 14.47 -4.17 9.03
C THR A 377 14.00 -3.16 8.00
N ASN A 378 12.69 -2.93 7.91
CA ASN A 378 12.08 -2.00 6.96
C ASN A 378 12.49 -2.22 5.49
N PHE A 379 11.94 -3.27 4.87
CA PHE A 379 12.13 -3.59 3.46
C PHE A 379 11.38 -2.65 2.48
N LEU A 380 10.66 -1.64 2.99
CA LEU A 380 10.00 -0.61 2.17
C LEU A 380 10.96 0.45 1.63
N CYS A 381 12.23 0.37 2.03
CA CYS A 381 13.28 1.32 1.70
C CYS A 381 13.68 1.35 0.21
N SER A 382 13.24 0.40 -0.62
CA SER A 382 13.57 0.45 -2.05
C SER A 382 12.65 1.42 -2.81
N SER A 383 13.18 2.06 -3.84
CA SER A 383 12.44 2.98 -4.69
C SER A 383 12.48 2.52 -6.14
N THR A 384 11.75 3.19 -7.01
CA THR A 384 11.99 3.08 -8.46
C THR A 384 13.42 3.58 -8.78
N PRO A 385 14.02 3.18 -9.92
CA PRO A 385 15.42 3.50 -10.21
C PRO A 385 15.68 5.00 -10.10
N LEU A 386 16.66 5.37 -9.29
CA LEU A 386 17.06 6.77 -9.14
C LEU A 386 17.81 7.23 -10.40
N PRO A 387 17.68 8.51 -10.79
CA PRO A 387 18.43 9.03 -11.92
C PRO A 387 19.93 9.14 -11.59
N ASN A 388 20.77 9.10 -12.63
CA ASN A 388 22.20 9.42 -12.47
C ASN A 388 22.47 10.94 -12.44
N SER A 389 21.48 11.74 -12.84
CA SER A 389 21.59 13.21 -12.82
C SER A 389 20.23 13.89 -12.79
N ILE A 390 20.16 15.05 -12.12
CA ILE A 390 19.01 15.96 -12.14
C ILE A 390 19.52 17.35 -12.57
N SER A 391 18.67 18.11 -13.28
CA SER A 391 19.02 19.46 -13.74
C SER A 391 18.01 20.49 -13.25
N PHE A 392 18.51 21.65 -12.85
CA PHE A 392 17.74 22.82 -12.46
C PHE A 392 17.97 23.94 -13.47
N ASN A 393 16.89 24.44 -14.04
CA ASN A 393 16.90 25.70 -14.78
C ASN A 393 16.98 26.86 -13.79
N LYS A 394 17.32 28.05 -14.29
CA LYS A 394 17.27 29.29 -13.52
C LYS A 394 15.94 29.43 -12.77
N ASN A 395 16.00 29.81 -11.50
CA ASN A 395 14.88 29.92 -10.55
C ASN A 395 14.15 28.60 -10.24
N ALA A 396 14.67 27.44 -10.65
CA ALA A 396 14.03 26.14 -10.38
C ALA A 396 14.50 25.48 -9.07
N LEU A 397 15.55 26.00 -8.44
CA LEU A 397 16.04 25.55 -7.14
C LEU A 397 15.96 26.70 -6.15
N ASP A 398 15.18 26.49 -5.09
CA ASP A 398 15.02 27.38 -3.94
C ASP A 398 14.71 26.49 -2.74
N VAL A 399 15.71 26.25 -1.89
CA VAL A 399 15.63 25.27 -0.79
C VAL A 399 16.14 25.86 0.51
N VAL A 400 15.46 25.55 1.62
CA VAL A 400 15.90 25.89 2.97
C VAL A 400 16.66 24.73 3.61
N SER A 401 17.54 25.01 4.57
CA SER A 401 18.45 24.01 5.16
C SER A 401 17.80 22.82 5.87
N ASP A 402 16.49 22.89 6.10
CA ASP A 402 15.70 21.87 6.78
C ASP A 402 14.81 21.07 5.79
N SER A 403 14.96 21.33 4.49
CA SER A 403 14.32 20.55 3.44
C SER A 403 15.03 19.21 3.22
N GLY A 404 14.36 18.24 2.59
CA GLY A 404 15.01 17.00 2.16
C GLY A 404 16.10 17.23 1.11
N PRO A 405 16.74 16.16 0.62
CA PRO A 405 17.81 16.30 -0.37
C PRO A 405 17.26 16.98 -1.62
N PHE A 406 17.99 17.98 -2.12
CA PHE A 406 17.60 18.68 -3.35
C PHE A 406 17.94 17.86 -4.60
N ALA A 407 18.83 16.88 -4.50
CA ALA A 407 19.02 15.86 -5.54
C ALA A 407 19.17 14.48 -4.89
N ASP A 408 18.28 13.57 -5.27
CA ASP A 408 18.32 12.15 -4.87
C ASP A 408 18.67 11.32 -6.11
N LEU A 409 19.89 10.79 -6.13
CA LEU A 409 20.49 10.14 -7.29
C LEU A 409 20.97 8.73 -6.93
N HIS A 410 21.21 7.91 -7.95
CA HIS A 410 21.73 6.56 -7.73
C HIS A 410 23.06 6.60 -6.97
N GLY A 411 23.06 6.10 -5.72
CA GLY A 411 24.22 6.00 -4.85
C GLY A 411 24.67 7.29 -4.16
N VAL A 412 24.02 8.44 -4.42
CA VAL A 412 24.32 9.68 -3.68
C VAL A 412 23.09 10.56 -3.48
N ILE A 413 23.05 11.27 -2.36
CA ILE A 413 22.13 12.40 -2.15
C ILE A 413 22.92 13.71 -2.04
N MET A 414 22.29 14.81 -2.43
CA MET A 414 22.81 16.16 -2.22
C MET A 414 21.89 16.92 -1.30
N GLN A 415 22.44 17.37 -0.18
CA GLN A 415 21.70 17.97 0.92
C GLN A 415 22.23 19.37 1.20
N TYR A 416 21.31 20.31 1.41
CA TYR A 416 21.63 21.60 2.02
C TYR A 416 21.35 21.50 3.51
N GLN A 417 22.36 21.70 4.34
CA GLN A 417 22.34 21.36 5.76
C GLN A 417 22.12 22.58 6.65
N GLY A 418 21.64 22.31 7.88
CA GLY A 418 21.29 23.29 8.93
C GLY A 418 22.43 24.18 9.44
N ASP A 419 23.58 24.14 8.80
CA ASP A 419 24.75 24.97 9.04
C ASP A 419 25.21 25.73 7.80
N ASN A 420 24.38 25.84 6.74
CA ASN A 420 24.69 26.47 5.43
C ASN A 420 25.57 25.62 4.49
N ASN A 421 25.93 24.41 4.90
CA ASN A 421 26.77 23.54 4.10
C ASN A 421 25.97 22.86 2.98
N VAL A 422 26.59 22.69 1.81
CA VAL A 422 26.07 21.82 0.74
C VAL A 422 26.92 20.56 0.75
N VAL A 423 26.29 19.40 0.96
CA VAL A 423 27.00 18.13 1.11
C VAL A 423 26.49 17.11 0.11
N VAL A 424 27.42 16.38 -0.51
CA VAL A 424 27.13 15.16 -1.27
C VAL A 424 27.46 13.97 -0.38
N LEU A 425 26.45 13.16 -0.11
CA LEU A 425 26.55 11.98 0.74
C LEU A 425 26.45 10.74 -0.15
N ASP A 426 27.44 9.85 -0.06
CA ASP A 426 27.37 8.50 -0.60
C ASP A 426 26.44 7.65 0.25
N THR A 427 25.41 7.10 -0.39
CA THR A 427 24.36 6.28 0.23
C THR A 427 24.60 4.78 0.02
N THR A 428 25.62 4.41 -0.75
CA THR A 428 26.01 3.01 -1.00
C THR A 428 26.80 2.40 0.15
N ASN A 429 27.29 3.23 1.08
CA ASN A 429 28.06 2.76 2.21
C ASN A 429 27.16 2.01 3.19
N PRO A 430 27.46 0.73 3.47
CA PRO A 430 26.66 -0.05 4.39
C PRO A 430 26.61 0.54 5.81
N ASN A 431 27.64 1.26 6.25
CA ASN A 431 27.69 1.80 7.61
C ASN A 431 26.94 3.14 7.79
N GLY A 432 26.14 3.53 6.79
CA GLY A 432 25.41 4.79 6.75
C GLY A 432 26.02 5.78 5.77
N GLU A 433 25.30 6.88 5.56
CA GLU A 433 25.68 7.94 4.64
C GLU A 433 27.06 8.52 4.96
N THR A 434 27.92 8.64 3.95
CA THR A 434 29.26 9.21 4.12
C THR A 434 29.51 10.41 3.20
N PRO A 435 30.01 11.54 3.71
CA PRO A 435 30.29 12.70 2.87
C PRO A 435 31.42 12.42 1.89
N VAL A 436 31.15 12.59 0.60
CA VAL A 436 32.14 12.48 -0.49
C VAL A 436 32.53 13.84 -1.06
N TRP A 437 31.74 14.87 -0.77
CA TRP A 437 32.07 16.27 -1.02
C TRP A 437 31.26 17.17 -0.09
N ALA A 438 31.83 18.32 0.29
CA ALA A 438 31.12 19.39 0.99
C ALA A 438 31.60 20.74 0.48
N SER A 439 30.71 21.75 0.47
CA SER A 439 31.08 23.11 0.10
C SER A 439 32.05 23.72 1.12
N GLY A 440 31.99 23.28 2.38
CA GLY A 440 32.83 23.78 3.47
C GLY A 440 32.43 25.16 3.98
N HIS A 441 31.35 25.73 3.45
CA HIS A 441 30.83 27.04 3.83
C HIS A 441 29.77 26.87 4.92
N THR A 442 30.20 27.02 6.16
CA THR A 442 29.33 26.86 7.34
C THR A 442 29.11 28.18 8.09
N VAL A 443 27.90 28.38 8.62
CA VAL A 443 27.57 29.46 9.54
C VAL A 443 27.74 28.97 10.98
N SER A 444 28.58 29.68 11.74
CA SER A 444 28.79 29.41 13.16
C SER A 444 27.50 29.61 13.96
N GLY A 445 27.05 28.58 14.65
CA GLY A 445 25.80 28.58 15.42
C GLY A 445 24.59 28.00 14.68
N GLY A 446 24.77 27.59 13.41
CA GLY A 446 23.73 26.98 12.60
C GLY A 446 22.68 27.97 12.08
N CYS A 447 21.73 27.46 11.32
CA CYS A 447 20.71 28.23 10.62
C CYS A 447 19.49 28.59 11.49
N GLY A 448 19.37 28.01 12.69
CA GLY A 448 18.23 28.22 13.59
C GLY A 448 17.00 27.38 13.25
N SER A 449 15.93 27.54 14.04
CA SER A 449 14.63 26.89 13.83
C SER A 449 13.50 27.92 14.10
N PRO A 450 12.74 28.37 13.08
CA PRO A 450 12.85 27.99 11.67
C PRO A 450 14.19 28.41 11.06
N SER A 451 14.65 27.66 10.06
CA SER A 451 15.91 27.99 9.39
C SER A 451 15.89 29.37 8.73
N LEU A 452 16.99 30.10 8.93
CA LEU A 452 17.31 31.35 8.25
C LEU A 452 18.24 31.14 7.04
N CYS A 453 18.54 29.89 6.69
CA CYS A 453 19.40 29.55 5.57
C CYS A 453 18.58 29.08 4.37
N ASP A 454 18.86 29.67 3.21
CA ASP A 454 18.32 29.26 1.92
C ASP A 454 19.44 29.13 0.87
N MET A 455 19.22 28.31 -0.15
CA MET A 455 20.09 28.11 -1.29
C MET A 455 19.28 28.22 -2.57
N VAL A 456 19.72 29.07 -3.49
CA VAL A 456 18.97 29.43 -4.70
C VAL A 456 19.85 29.31 -5.94
N PHE A 457 19.34 28.65 -6.99
CA PHE A 457 19.89 28.78 -8.34
C PHE A 457 19.15 29.89 -9.09
N GLN A 458 19.78 31.04 -9.18
CA GLN A 458 19.13 32.33 -9.44
C GLN A 458 18.84 32.58 -10.92
N GLY A 459 18.02 33.61 -11.18
CA GLY A 459 17.66 34.07 -12.52
C GLY A 459 18.84 34.56 -13.37
N ASP A 460 19.95 34.93 -12.74
CA ASP A 460 21.18 35.30 -13.42
C ASP A 460 22.11 34.10 -13.71
N GLY A 461 21.79 32.90 -13.21
CA GLY A 461 22.60 31.70 -13.37
C GLY A 461 23.66 31.48 -12.29
N ASN A 462 23.59 32.19 -11.16
CA ASN A 462 24.44 31.96 -9.99
C ASN A 462 23.79 30.98 -9.00
N LEU A 463 24.56 30.05 -8.44
CA LEU A 463 24.12 29.29 -7.26
C LEU A 463 24.66 30.00 -6.03
N VAL A 464 23.77 30.34 -5.09
CA VAL A 464 24.10 31.15 -3.92
C VAL A 464 23.47 30.55 -2.67
N THR A 465 24.22 30.50 -1.57
CA THR A 465 23.67 30.24 -0.22
C THR A 465 23.54 31.53 0.55
N TYR A 466 22.54 31.60 1.41
CA TYR A 466 22.18 32.77 2.20
C TYR A 466 22.04 32.40 3.67
N TYR A 467 22.26 33.38 4.54
CA TYR A 467 21.87 33.37 5.94
C TYR A 467 21.20 34.68 6.27
N ASN A 468 19.94 34.63 6.69
CA ASN A 468 19.12 35.80 7.01
C ASN A 468 19.11 36.84 5.87
N GLY A 469 18.99 36.36 4.62
CA GLY A 469 19.01 37.18 3.41
C GLY A 469 20.39 37.72 2.98
N ALA A 470 21.45 37.47 3.75
CA ALA A 470 22.81 37.85 3.39
C ALA A 470 23.55 36.69 2.68
N PRO A 471 24.13 36.89 1.48
CA PRO A 471 24.83 35.83 0.77
C PRO A 471 26.06 35.37 1.55
N GLN A 472 26.22 34.07 1.72
CA GLN A 472 27.33 33.44 2.43
C GLN A 472 28.36 32.84 1.47
N TRP A 473 27.89 32.21 0.38
CA TRP A 473 28.72 31.61 -0.66
C TRP A 473 28.05 31.71 -2.03
N SER A 474 28.86 31.74 -3.10
CA SER A 474 28.34 31.65 -4.46
C SER A 474 29.33 31.01 -5.43
N THR A 475 28.81 30.45 -6.53
CA THR A 475 29.62 29.85 -7.61
C THR A 475 30.28 30.86 -8.55
N GLY A 476 29.90 32.15 -8.47
CA GLY A 476 30.45 33.21 -9.31
C GLY A 476 30.04 33.11 -10.79
N THR A 477 28.92 32.44 -11.09
CA THR A 477 28.46 32.18 -12.46
C THR A 477 27.37 33.13 -12.94
N ALA A 478 27.13 34.23 -12.21
CA ALA A 478 26.18 35.26 -12.59
C ALA A 478 26.43 35.78 -14.02
N GLY A 479 25.37 35.83 -14.83
CA GLY A 479 25.39 36.30 -16.21
C GLY A 479 25.89 35.27 -17.24
N VAL A 480 26.52 34.17 -16.83
CA VAL A 480 27.02 33.12 -17.73
C VAL A 480 26.36 31.77 -17.51
N GLY A 481 25.99 31.44 -16.27
CA GLY A 481 25.31 30.20 -15.92
C GLY A 481 23.90 30.13 -16.50
N ASN A 482 23.48 28.93 -16.87
CA ASN A 482 22.17 28.67 -17.45
C ASN A 482 21.47 27.46 -16.82
N THR A 483 22.19 26.37 -16.60
CA THR A 483 21.64 25.14 -16.05
C THR A 483 22.57 24.59 -14.98
N MET A 484 22.04 24.32 -13.79
CA MET A 484 22.75 23.55 -12.76
C MET A 484 22.44 22.07 -12.98
N LYS A 485 23.46 21.21 -13.01
CA LYS A 485 23.33 19.77 -13.16
C LYS A 485 23.98 19.06 -11.98
N CYS A 486 23.18 18.30 -11.24
CA CYS A 486 23.62 17.36 -10.22
C CYS A 486 23.93 16.01 -10.88
N LEU A 487 25.04 15.38 -10.50
CA LEU A 487 25.59 14.13 -11.03
C LEU A 487 25.85 13.16 -9.88
N ASN A 488 25.64 11.87 -10.11
CA ASN A 488 25.93 10.84 -9.12
C ASN A 488 27.41 10.43 -9.06
N THR A 489 28.28 11.14 -9.78
CA THR A 489 29.74 10.98 -9.73
C THR A 489 30.39 12.35 -9.71
N ALA A 490 31.63 12.44 -9.20
CA ALA A 490 32.44 13.64 -9.35
C ALA A 490 32.45 14.13 -10.82
N PRO A 491 32.26 15.43 -11.09
CA PRO A 491 32.36 16.56 -10.14
C PRO A 491 31.05 16.92 -9.43
N TRP A 492 30.10 16.00 -9.23
CA TRP A 492 28.87 16.12 -8.42
C TRP A 492 27.87 17.22 -8.80
N ILE A 493 28.29 18.49 -8.90
CA ILE A 493 27.48 19.61 -9.37
C ILE A 493 28.27 20.33 -10.46
N GLN A 494 27.59 20.66 -11.56
CA GLN A 494 28.09 21.49 -12.65
C GLN A 494 27.12 22.64 -12.92
N ILE A 495 27.64 23.81 -13.28
CA ILE A 495 26.86 24.89 -13.90
C ILE A 495 27.31 25.01 -15.34
N LEU A 496 26.35 24.91 -16.25
CA LEU A 496 26.55 24.98 -17.70
C LEU A 496 26.11 26.35 -18.21
N ASP A 497 26.79 26.88 -19.23
CA ASP A 497 26.32 28.02 -20.02
C ASP A 497 25.17 27.62 -20.97
N ALA A 498 24.63 28.60 -21.70
CA ALA A 498 23.54 28.37 -22.66
C ALA A 498 23.93 27.47 -23.85
N SER A 499 25.22 27.26 -24.10
CA SER A 499 25.75 26.36 -25.14
C SER A 499 26.04 24.96 -24.59
N GLY A 500 25.88 24.72 -23.29
CA GLY A 500 26.15 23.46 -22.61
C GLY A 500 27.60 23.30 -22.12
N ASN A 501 28.43 24.35 -22.15
CA ASN A 501 29.80 24.29 -21.64
C ASN A 501 29.81 24.45 -20.12
N VAL A 502 30.65 23.67 -19.42
CA VAL A 502 30.84 23.78 -17.97
C VAL A 502 31.56 25.08 -17.63
N VAL A 503 30.87 26.00 -16.94
CA VAL A 503 31.46 27.26 -16.44
C VAL A 503 31.94 27.13 -14.99
N TRP A 504 31.28 26.29 -14.19
CA TRP A 504 31.68 25.96 -12.82
C TRP A 504 31.36 24.49 -12.50
N ASP A 505 32.13 23.88 -11.60
CA ASP A 505 31.84 22.56 -11.05
C ASP A 505 32.50 22.41 -9.65
N THR A 506 32.14 21.37 -8.90
CA THR A 506 32.62 21.26 -7.51
C THR A 506 34.12 21.06 -7.35
N THR A 507 34.88 20.70 -8.41
CA THR A 507 36.34 20.64 -8.33
C THR A 507 36.98 22.02 -8.20
N LYS A 508 36.20 23.08 -8.48
CA LYS A 508 36.58 24.49 -8.31
C LYS A 508 36.08 25.08 -6.99
N SER A 509 35.42 24.30 -6.15
CA SER A 509 35.02 24.72 -4.80
C SER A 509 36.26 24.69 -3.90
N THR A 510 36.76 25.86 -3.50
CA THR A 510 37.87 26.02 -2.56
C THR A 510 37.42 26.67 -1.28
#